data_AF-A0A7C3P629-F1
#
_entry.id   AF-A0A7C3P629-F1
#
_cell.length_a   1.000
_cell.length_b   1.000
_cell.length_c   1.000
_cell.angle_alpha   90.00
_cell.angle_beta   90.00
_cell.angle_gamma   90.00
#
_symmetry.space_group_name_H-M   'P 1'
#
loop_
_entity.id
_entity.type
_entity.pdbx_description
1 polymer ?
#
loop_
_entity_poly.entity_id
_entity_poly.type
_entity_poly.pdbx_seq_one_letter_code
_entity_poly.pdbx_strand_id
1 'polypeptide(L)' 'MDNTNHDLIHTLSVRLDTRWHHQTYEDEVNCPGCRRIFERLKELDDEAIGLLAGELAEHVHSGRFSAGPLERV' A
#
# COMPACT_ATOMS: atom_id res chain seq x y z
N MET A 1 1.94 -18.76 12.63
CA MET A 1 0.72 -17.95 12.81
C MET A 1 0.64 -17.09 11.58
N ASP A 2 -0.36 -17.30 10.73
CA ASP A 2 -0.45 -16.64 9.42
C ASP A 2 -0.91 -15.20 9.64
N ASN A 3 0.02 -14.24 9.62
CA ASN A 3 -0.27 -12.83 9.90
C ASN A 3 -0.50 -12.05 8.60
N THR A 4 -1.17 -12.68 7.64
CA THR A 4 -1.40 -12.12 6.30
C THR A 4 -2.02 -10.72 6.36
N ASN A 5 -2.96 -10.48 7.28
CA ASN A 5 -3.57 -9.15 7.46
C ASN A 5 -2.54 -8.08 7.86
N HIS A 6 -1.66 -8.40 8.81
CA HIS A 6 -0.58 -7.50 9.20
C HIS A 6 0.38 -7.24 8.05
N ASP A 7 0.74 -8.29 7.30
CA ASP A 7 1.70 -8.17 6.21
C ASP A 7 1.11 -7.35 5.05
N LEU A 8 -0.20 -7.49 4.78
CA LEU A 8 -0.93 -6.67 3.82
C LEU A 8 -1.01 -5.20 4.28
N ILE A 9 -1.32 -4.93 5.55
CA ILE A 9 -1.33 -3.57 6.11
C ILE A 9 0.06 -2.94 6.05
N HIS A 10 1.09 -3.69 6.45
CA HIS A 10 2.47 -3.22 6.41
C HIS A 10 2.88 -2.88 4.98
N THR A 11 2.59 -3.77 4.03
CA THR A 11 2.86 -3.54 2.61
C THR A 11 2.10 -2.31 2.09
N LEU A 12 0.82 -2.16 2.43
CA LEU A 12 0.02 -0.98 2.07
C LEU A 12 0.65 0.31 2.63
N SER A 13 1.09 0.31 3.88
CA SER A 13 1.76 1.44 4.50
C SER A 13 3.04 1.83 3.77
N VAL A 14 3.88 0.85 3.42
CA VAL A 14 5.13 1.09 2.66
C VAL A 14 4.84 1.68 1.29
N ARG A 15 3.79 1.18 0.61
CA ARG A 15 3.38 1.69 -0.71
C ARG A 15 2.86 3.11 -0.65
N LEU A 16 2.04 3.43 0.35
CA LEU A 16 1.55 4.80 0.57
C LEU A 16 2.71 5.78 0.81
N ASP A 17 3.70 5.40 1.61
CA ASP A 17 4.89 6.21 1.86
C ASP A 17 5.71 6.39 0.57
N THR A 18 5.98 5.30 -0.15
CA THR A 18 6.72 5.32 -1.43
C THR A 18 6.04 6.23 -2.46
N ARG A 19 4.72 6.12 -2.60
CA ARG A 19 3.91 6.95 -3.49
C ARG A 19 3.99 8.43 -3.14
N TRP A 20 3.99 8.76 -1.84
CA TRP A 20 4.20 10.13 -1.36
C TRP A 20 5.61 10.64 -1.70
N HIS A 21 6.65 9.83 -1.52
CA HIS A 21 8.02 10.21 -1.89
C HIS A 21 8.15 10.47 -3.40
N HIS A 22 7.55 9.64 -4.25
CA HIS A 22 7.57 9.86 -5.70
C HIS A 22 6.93 11.18 -6.10
N GLN A 23 5.85 11.59 -5.43
CA GLN A 23 5.24 12.90 -5.66
C GLN A 23 6.21 14.03 -5.31
N THR A 24 6.86 13.95 -4.15
CA THR A 24 7.85 14.96 -3.73
C THR A 24 9.03 15.04 -4.71
N TYR A 25 9.58 13.89 -5.15
CA TYR A 25 10.69 13.88 -6.10
C TYR A 25 10.30 14.40 -7.48
N GLU A 26 9.08 14.13 -7.93
CA GLU A 26 8.56 14.66 -9.20
C GLU A 26 8.56 16.20 -9.22
N ASP A 27 8.15 16.81 -8.10
CA ASP A 27 8.11 18.26 -7.92
C ASP A 27 9.50 18.90 -7.89
N GLU A 28 10.50 18.18 -7.36
CA GLU A 28 11.89 18.64 -7.24
C GLU A 28 12.74 18.38 -8.51
N VAL A 29 12.32 17.47 -9.40
CA VAL A 29 13.11 17.06 -10.56
C VAL A 29 12.90 17.99 -11.77
N ASN A 30 14.02 18.54 -12.27
CA ASN A 30 14.07 19.37 -13.48
C ASN A 30 14.30 18.57 -14.77
N CYS A 31 14.64 17.29 -14.67
CA CYS A 31 14.85 16.42 -15.83
C CYS A 31 13.52 15.81 -16.32
N PRO A 32 13.07 16.08 -17.57
CA PRO A 32 11.81 15.56 -18.08
C PRO A 32 11.74 14.02 -18.11
N GLY A 33 12.87 13.35 -18.35
CA GLY A 33 12.95 11.89 -18.35
C GLY A 33 12.72 11.31 -16.95
N CYS A 34 13.38 11.88 -15.93
CA CYS A 34 13.18 11.49 -14.53
C CYS A 34 11.74 11.76 -14.07
N ARG A 35 11.13 12.88 -14.50
CA ARG A 35 9.74 13.20 -14.17
C ARG A 35 8.77 12.10 -14.64
N ARG A 36 8.89 11.68 -15.91
CA ARG A 36 8.07 10.59 -16.46
C ARG A 36 8.27 9.27 -15.72
N ILE A 37 9.48 9.00 -15.23
CA ILE A 37 9.76 7.80 -14.42
C ILE A 37 9.00 7.88 -13.10
N PHE A 38 9.09 8.99 -12.37
CA PHE A 38 8.37 9.17 -11.11
C PHE A 38 6.85 9.16 -11.30
N GLU A 39 6.34 9.78 -12.37
CA GLU A 39 4.93 9.70 -12.76
C GLU A 39 4.48 8.24 -12.96
N ARG A 40 5.24 7.45 -13.74
CA ARG A 40 4.93 6.03 -13.95
C ARG A 40 5.04 5.20 -12.67
N LEU A 41 5.99 5.50 -11.80
CA LEU A 41 6.12 4.82 -10.50
C LEU A 41 4.93 5.14 -9.58
N LYS A 42 4.42 6.37 -9.58
CA LYS A 42 3.20 6.75 -8.85
C LYS A 42 2.00 5.95 -9.34
N GLU A 43 1.80 5.83 -10.65
CA GLU A 43 0.71 5.04 -11.23
C GLU A 43 0.78 3.57 -10.76
N LEU A 44 1.97 2.97 -10.77
CA LEU A 44 2.17 1.60 -10.33
C LEU A 44 1.89 1.42 -8.83
N ASP A 45 2.31 2.38 -8.00
CA ASP A 45 1.99 2.35 -6.56
C ASP A 45 0.48 2.57 -6.32
N ASP A 46 -0.19 3.44 -7.08
CA ASP A 46 -1.65 3.66 -7.00
C ASP A 46 -2.43 2.38 -7.36
N GLU A 47 -2.02 1.67 -8.42
CA GLU A 47 -2.57 0.36 -8.78
C GLU A 47 -2.39 -0.66 -7.64
N ALA A 48 -1.18 -0.75 -7.06
CA ALA A 48 -0.89 -1.66 -5.96
C ALA A 48 -1.67 -1.33 -4.68
N ILE A 49 -1.79 -0.04 -4.33
CA ILE A 49 -2.57 0.46 -3.20
C ILE A 49 -4.04 0.05 -3.37
N GLY A 50 -4.60 0.22 -4.58
CA GLY A 50 -5.98 -0.18 -4.87
C GLY A 50 -6.22 -1.67 -4.65
N LEU A 51 -5.32 -2.53 -5.13
CA LEU A 51 -5.40 -3.98 -4.93
C LEU A 51 -5.33 -4.36 -3.44
N LEU A 52 -4.37 -3.81 -2.70
CA LEU A 52 -4.18 -4.11 -1.28
C LEU A 52 -5.35 -3.62 -0.43
N ALA A 53 -5.83 -2.40 -0.67
CA ALA A 53 -6.97 -1.84 0.03
C ALA A 53 -8.26 -2.61 -0.28
N GLY A 54 -8.43 -3.05 -1.53
CA GLY A 54 -9.55 -3.91 -1.95
C GLY A 54 -9.58 -5.23 -1.20
N GLU A 55 -8.47 -5.96 -1.17
CA GLU A 55 -8.41 -7.26 -0.46
C GLU A 55 -8.59 -7.09 1.06
N LEU A 56 -8.00 -6.03 1.65
CA LEU A 56 -8.22 -5.72 3.07
C LEU A 56 -9.70 -5.42 3.36
N ALA A 57 -10.38 -4.69 2.48
CA ALA A 57 -11.81 -4.43 2.61
C ALA A 57 -12.63 -5.73 2.53
N GLU A 58 -12.30 -6.63 1.60
CA GLU A 58 -12.90 -7.96 1.51
C GLU A 58 -12.66 -8.79 2.78
N HIS A 59 -11.45 -8.76 3.34
CA HIS A 59 -11.14 -9.44 4.60
C HIS A 59 -12.01 -8.94 5.74
N VAL A 60 -12.22 -7.63 5.85
CA VAL A 60 -13.10 -7.03 6.86
C VAL A 60 -14.54 -7.47 6.63
N HIS A 61 -15.04 -7.37 5.39
CA HIS A 61 -16.41 -7.71 5.06
C HIS A 61 -16.73 -9.19 5.29
N SER A 62 -15.80 -10.08 4.98
CA SER A 62 -15.96 -11.53 5.11
C SER A 62 -15.61 -12.07 6.51
N GLY A 63 -15.25 -11.21 7.47
CA GLY A 63 -14.81 -11.63 8.81
C GLY A 63 -13.46 -12.38 8.85
N ARG A 64 -12.66 -12.30 7.78
CA ARG A 64 -11.27 -12.81 7.72
C ARG A 64 -10.26 -11.83 8.34
N PHE A 65 -10.72 -10.62 8.65
CA PHE A 65 -9.98 -9.64 9.44
C PHE A 65 -10.14 -9.94 10.92
N SER A 66 -9.54 -11.03 11.38
CA SER A 66 -9.49 -11.39 12.80
C SER A 66 -8.04 -11.39 13.27
N ALA A 67 -7.79 -10.75 14.42
CA ALA A 67 -6.74 -11.25 15.29
C ALA A 67 -7.19 -12.67 15.68
N GLY A 68 -6.28 -13.65 15.68
CA GLY A 68 -6.58 -15.00 16.17
C GLY A 68 -7.36 -14.96 17.50
N PRO A 69 -8.01 -16.06 17.90
CA PRO A 69 -8.93 -16.07 19.06
C PRO A 69 -8.32 -15.27 20.21
N LEU A 70 -9.01 -14.19 20.61
CA LEU A 70 -8.67 -13.46 21.83
C LEU A 70 -8.94 -14.43 22.98
N GLU A 71 -7.93 -15.21 23.36
CA GLU A 71 -7.94 -15.92 24.62
C GLU A 71 -8.12 -14.86 25.70
N ARG A 72 -9.33 -14.82 26.27
CA ARG A 72 -9.63 -14.00 27.43
C ARG A 72 -8.76 -14.54 28.57
N VAL A 73 -7.67 -13.84 28.86
CA VAL A 73 -6.89 -13.99 30.10
C VAL A 73 -7.65 -13.36 31.25
#